data_AF-A0AAE8Q957-F1
#
_entry.id   AF-A0AAE8Q957-F1
#
_cell.length_a   1.000
_cell.length_b   1.000
_cell.length_c   1.000
_cell.angle_alpha   90.00
_cell.angle_beta   90.00
_cell.angle_gamma   90.00
#
_symmetry.space_group_name_H-M   'P 1'
#
loop_
_entity.id
_entity.type
_entity.pdbx_description
1 polymer ?
#
loop_
_entity_poly.entity_id
_entity_poly.type
_entity_poly.pdbx_seq_one_letter_code
_entity_poly.pdbx_strand_id
1 'polypeptide(L)' 'MSQLLRFKDLQLRQIVRSWPQLRRMICDYDFPSGMLLGPNTRAWREEDIEEWLASRPSAPKPDPRRKKTENTAAEI' A
#
# COMPACT_ATOMS: atom_id res chain seq x y z
N MET A 1 -13.79 -13.94 -11.54
CA MET A 1 -12.76 -14.52 -12.41
C MET A 1 -11.43 -14.06 -11.87
N SER A 2 -10.48 -14.95 -11.56
CA SER A 2 -9.21 -14.56 -10.93
C SER A 2 -8.21 -14.07 -11.98
N GLN A 3 -8.18 -12.76 -12.24
CA GLN A 3 -7.23 -12.16 -13.17
C GLN A 3 -5.88 -11.94 -12.49
N LEU A 4 -4.80 -12.12 -13.26
CA LEU A 4 -3.43 -11.84 -12.81
C LEU A 4 -3.00 -10.47 -13.34
N LEU A 5 -2.71 -9.55 -12.43
CA LEU A 5 -2.25 -8.20 -12.69
C LEU A 5 -0.73 -8.14 -12.65
N ARG A 6 -0.11 -7.50 -13.63
CA ARG A 6 1.32 -7.15 -13.62
C ARG A 6 1.53 -5.77 -13.02
N PHE A 7 2.78 -5.42 -12.74
CA PHE A 7 3.15 -4.09 -12.24
C PHE A 7 2.55 -2.95 -13.07
N LYS A 8 2.56 -3.10 -14.41
CA LYS A 8 1.98 -2.13 -15.33
C LYS A 8 0.47 -1.96 -15.12
N ASP A 9 -0.25 -3.03 -14.81
CA ASP A 9 -1.68 -2.97 -14.55
C ASP A 9 -1.97 -2.29 -13.20
N LEU A 10 -1.16 -2.55 -12.19
CA LEU A 10 -1.24 -1.84 -10.90
C LEU A 10 -1.00 -0.34 -11.06
N GLN A 11 -0.11 0.04 -11.97
CA GLN A 11 0.18 1.43 -12.29
C GLN A 11 -0.96 2.09 -13.06
N LEU A 12 -1.55 1.40 -14.04
CA LEU A 12 -2.71 1.88 -14.79
C LEU A 12 -3.93 2.09 -13.87
N ARG A 13 -4.11 1.20 -12.88
CA ARG A 13 -5.16 1.30 -11.86
C ARG A 13 -4.86 2.34 -10.76
N GLN A 14 -3.73 3.06 -10.85
CA GLN A 14 -3.27 4.05 -9.88
C GLN A 14 -3.10 3.52 -8.44
N ILE A 15 -2.92 2.21 -8.26
CA ILE A 15 -2.68 1.59 -6.95
C ILE A 15 -1.23 1.85 -6.52
N VAL A 16 -0.29 1.74 -7.46
CA VAL A 16 1.14 2.01 -7.27
C VAL A 16 1.68 2.92 -8.37
N ARG A 17 2.67 3.75 -8.05
CA ARG A 17 3.36 4.61 -9.03
C ARG A 17 4.77 4.14 -9.35
N SER A 18 5.44 3.47 -8.41
CA SER A 18 6.84 3.08 -8.55
C SER A 18 7.20 1.82 -7.77
N TRP A 19 8.26 1.13 -8.19
CA TRP A 19 8.78 -0.05 -7.49
C TRP A 19 9.18 0.22 -6.03
N PRO A 20 9.84 1.34 -5.69
CA PRO A 20 10.12 1.67 -4.29
C PRO A 20 8.85 1.87 -3.46
N GLN A 21 7.79 2.47 -4.02
CA GLN A 21 6.51 2.62 -3.34
C GLN A 21 5.88 1.24 -3.08
N LEU A 22 5.86 0.38 -4.09
CA LEU A 22 5.37 -0.99 -3.95
C LEU A 22 6.13 -1.76 -2.86
N ARG A 23 7.46 -1.62 -2.80
CA ARG A 23 8.27 -2.22 -1.74
C ARG A 23 7.86 -1.73 -0.35
N ARG A 24 7.66 -0.43 -0.17
CA ARG A 24 7.16 0.14 1.10
C ARG A 24 5.77 -0.37 1.44
N MET A 25 4.89 -0.48 0.45
CA MET A 25 3.55 -1.05 0.63
C MET A 25 3.61 -2.49 1.13
N ILE A 26 4.53 -3.30 0.61
CA ILE A 26 4.73 -4.68 1.05
C ILE A 26 5.31 -4.73 2.47
N CYS A 27 6.29 -3.88 2.79
CA CYS A 27 6.96 -3.89 4.09
C CYS A 27 6.13 -3.26 5.23
N ASP A 28 5.42 -2.17 4.95
CA ASP A 28 4.83 -1.30 5.97
C ASP A 28 3.30 -1.42 6.05
N TYR A 29 2.65 -1.96 5.01
CA TYR A 29 1.19 -1.98 4.86
C TYR A 29 0.64 -3.36 4.47
N ASP A 30 1.43 -4.42 4.64
CA ASP A 30 1.06 -5.81 4.32
C ASP A 30 0.49 -5.98 2.90
N PHE A 31 0.96 -5.16 1.95
CA PHE A 31 0.54 -5.32 0.56
C PHE A 31 1.01 -6.67 0.02
N PRO A 32 0.22 -7.34 -0.84
CA PRO A 32 0.58 -8.66 -1.33
C PRO A 32 1.94 -8.62 -2.07
N SER A 33 2.85 -9.53 -1.73
CA SER A 33 4.19 -9.56 -2.33
C SER A 33 4.20 -9.92 -3.81
N GLY A 34 3.11 -10.51 -4.31
CA GLY A 34 2.98 -11.02 -5.67
C GLY A 34 3.71 -12.35 -5.87
N MET A 35 3.19 -13.13 -6.81
CA MET A 35 3.70 -14.43 -7.22
C MET A 35 4.69 -14.28 -8.37
N LEU A 36 5.77 -15.06 -8.33
CA LEU A 36 6.75 -15.12 -9.42
C LEU A 36 6.18 -16.02 -10.53
N LEU A 37 5.84 -15.44 -11.69
CA LEU A 37 5.35 -16.18 -12.86
C LEU A 37 6.47 -16.54 -13.84
N GLY A 38 7.65 -15.93 -13.70
CA GLY A 38 8.80 -16.19 -14.56
C GLY A 38 10.05 -15.47 -14.07
N PRO A 39 11.19 -15.67 -14.74
CA PRO A 39 12.42 -14.98 -14.41
C PRO A 39 12.17 -13.47 -14.51
N ASN A 40 12.23 -12.79 -13.37
CA ASN A 40 11.95 -11.35 -13.19
C ASN A 40 10.51 -10.88 -13.44
N THR A 41 9.53 -11.78 -13.59
CA THR A 41 8.13 -11.39 -13.74
C THR A 41 7.34 -11.70 -12.49
N ARG A 42 6.87 -10.64 -11.82
CA ARG A 42 5.90 -10.72 -10.71
C ARG A 42 4.50 -10.37 -11.18
N ALA A 43 3.53 -11.12 -10.70
CA ALA A 43 2.11 -10.85 -10.89
C ALA A 43 1.35 -10.98 -9.57
N TRP A 44 0.23 -10.30 -9.48
CA TRP A 44 -0.64 -10.26 -8.33
C TRP A 44 -2.01 -10.76 -8.74
N ARG A 45 -2.71 -11.45 -7.85
CA ARG A 45 -4.11 -11.78 -8.11
C ARG A 45 -4.94 -10.52 -7.88
N GLU A 46 -5.89 -10.31 -8.77
CA GLU A 46 -6.84 -9.20 -8.63
C GLU A 46 -7.63 -9.32 -7.32
N GLU A 47 -8.04 -10.54 -6.94
CA GLU A 47 -8.76 -10.81 -5.69
C GLU A 47 -7.99 -10.36 -4.45
N ASP A 48 -6.70 -10.71 -4.32
CA ASP A 48 -5.86 -10.32 -3.18
C ASP A 48 -5.71 -8.80 -3.07
N ILE A 49 -5.64 -8.11 -4.22
CA ILE A 49 -5.52 -6.66 -4.28
C ILE A 49 -6.83 -6.01 -3.90
N GLU A 50 -7.96 -6.50 -4.41
CA GLU A 50 -9.28 -6.00 -4.07
C GLU A 50 -9.58 -6.20 -2.59
N GLU A 51 -9.25 -7.36 -2.03
CA GLU A 51 -9.38 -7.65 -0.60
C GLU A 51 -8.49 -6.72 0.23
N TRP A 52 -7.25 -6.49 -0.19
CA TRP A 52 -6.38 -5.53 0.47
C TRP A 52 -6.90 -4.09 0.37
N LEU A 53 -7.46 -3.70 -0.79
CA LEU A 53 -8.07 -2.38 -0.98
C LEU A 53 -9.34 -2.21 -0.13
N ALA A 54 -10.14 -3.26 0.01
CA ALA A 54 -11.35 -3.29 0.84
C ALA A 54 -11.03 -3.29 2.33
N SER A 55 -9.94 -3.96 2.73
CA SER A 55 -9.49 -4.03 4.13
C SER A 55 -8.83 -2.74 4.62
N ARG A 56 -8.41 -1.84 3.73
CA ARG A 56 -7.84 -0.56 4.13
C ARG A 56 -8.85 0.18 5.02
N PRO A 57 -8.55 0.43 6.31
CA PRO A 57 -9.31 1.41 7.06
C PRO A 57 -9.13 2.73 6.32
N SER A 58 -10.20 3.49 6.11
CA SER A 58 -10.14 4.85 5.59
C SER A 58 -9.47 5.76 6.63
N ALA A 59 -8.22 5.47 7.00
CA ALA A 59 -7.46 6.27 7.92
C ALA A 59 -7.35 7.65 7.27
N PRO A 60 -7.93 8.70 7.89
CA PRO A 60 -7.85 10.03 7.34
C PRO A 60 -6.36 10.34 7.17
N LYS A 61 -5.97 10.80 5.97
CA LYS A 61 -4.61 11.29 5.72
C LYS A 61 -4.23 12.16 6.91
N PRO A 62 -3.09 11.91 7.59
CA PRO A 62 -2.67 12.79 8.66
C PRO A 62 -2.59 14.20 8.05
N ASP A 63 -3.40 15.12 8.59
CA ASP A 63 -3.34 16.52 8.17
C ASP A 63 -1.89 16.98 8.38
N PRO A 64 -1.18 17.40 7.32
CA PRO A 64 0.22 17.79 7.43
C PRO A 64 0.43 18.98 8.39
N ARG A 65 -0.64 19.62 8.87
CA ARG A 65 -0.60 20.72 9.84
C ARG A 65 -0.56 20.29 11.31
N ARG A 66 -0.64 19.00 11.67
CA ARG A 66 -0.44 18.58 13.08
C ARG A 66 1.03 18.69 13.49
N LYS A 67 1.47 19.91 13.86
CA LYS A 67 2.63 20.08 14.73
C LYS A 67 2.29 19.40 16.07
N LYS A 68 3.21 18.55 16.56
CA LYS A 68 3.18 18.09 17.95
C LYS A 68 3.32 19.32 18.85
N THR A 69 2.21 19.86 19.33
CA THR A 69 2.21 20.68 20.53
C THR A 69 2.13 19.70 21.69
N GLU A 70 3.29 19.17 22.05
CA GLU A 70 3.53 18.52 23.33
C GLU A 70 3.53 19.64 24.37
N ASN A 71 2.33 20.02 24.84
CA ASN A 71 2.20 20.80 26.05
C ASN A 71 2.48 19.86 27.23
N THR A 72 3.74 19.80 27.64
CA THR A 72 4.10 19.38 29.00
C THR A 72 3.55 20.43 29.96
N ALA A 73 2.35 20.17 30.47
CA ALA A 73 1.80 20.82 31.65
C ALA A 73 1.98 19.87 32.85
N ALA A 74 2.28 20.46 34.01
CA ALA A 74 2.56 19.89 35.34
C ALA A 74 4.04 19.49 35.53
N GLU A 75 4.74 19.90 36.59
CA GLU A 75 4.29 20.09 37.97
C GLU A 75 5.13 21.15 38.73
N ILE A 76 4.56 21.59 39.85
CA ILE A 76 4.93 22.67 40.78
C ILE A 76 6.16 22.32 41.62
#